data_AF-A0A9R0IDY4-F1
#
_entry.id   AF-A0A9R0IDY4-F1
#
_cell.length_a   1.000
_cell.length_b   1.000
_cell.length_c   1.000
_cell.angle_alpha   90.00
_cell.angle_beta   90.00
_cell.angle_gamma   90.00
#
_symmetry.space_group_name_H-M   'P 1'
#
loop_
_entity.id
_entity.type
_entity.pdbx_description
1 polymer ?
#
loop_
_entity_poly.entity_id
_entity_poly.type
_entity_poly.pdbx_seq_one_letter_code
_entity_poly.pdbx_strand_id
1 'polypeptide(L)'
;MGKSYPTVSEDYQKSIEKARRKLKGLIAQKQCAPLMLRLVWHSAGTFDCTSKTGGPFGTMKHQAKLAHGADNGLDIVVRLLEPIKEKFPEISYADFYQLAGVVAVEVTRGPEVPFHPSREDKPGPPQEGRLPDATKGCDHLRDVFI
;
A
#
# COMPACT_ATOMS: atom_id res chain seq x y z
N MET A 1 1.62 6.96 22.11
CA MET A 1 3.04 7.11 21.72
C MET A 1 3.09 7.84 20.38
N GLY A 2 3.93 8.87 20.26
CA GLY A 2 4.13 9.57 18.99
C GLY A 2 4.91 8.71 17.98
N LYS A 3 4.73 8.96 16.68
CA LYS A 3 5.51 8.30 15.63
C LYS A 3 6.93 8.90 15.60
N SER A 4 7.94 8.04 15.53
CA SER A 4 9.32 8.43 15.25
C SER A 4 9.68 7.93 13.85
N TYR A 5 9.84 8.85 12.90
CA TYR A 5 10.11 8.51 11.51
C TYR A 5 11.63 8.39 11.28
N PRO A 6 12.11 7.26 10.73
CA PRO A 6 13.51 7.13 10.33
C PRO A 6 13.91 8.16 9.28
N THR A 7 15.16 8.61 9.35
CA THR A 7 15.76 9.45 8.31
C THR A 7 16.10 8.59 7.09
N VAL A 8 15.79 9.10 5.89
CA VAL A 8 16.22 8.50 4.62
C VAL A 8 17.25 9.39 3.94
N SER A 9 18.04 8.85 3.01
CA SER A 9 19.00 9.66 2.25
C SER A 9 18.29 10.67 1.34
N GLU A 10 18.99 11.75 0.98
CA GLU A 10 18.46 12.73 0.03
C GLU A 10 18.10 12.11 -1.31
N ASP A 11 18.88 11.13 -1.77
CA ASP A 11 18.63 10.46 -3.04
C ASP A 11 17.36 9.60 -2.99
N TYR A 12 17.11 8.92 -1.86
CA TYR A 12 15.85 8.21 -1.63
C TYR A 12 14.67 9.20 -1.69
N GLN A 13 14.78 10.36 -1.03
CA GLN A 13 13.75 11.39 -1.06
C GLN A 13 13.51 11.92 -2.49
N LYS A 14 14.58 12.20 -3.26
CA LYS A 14 14.47 12.63 -4.67
C LYS A 14 13.78 11.57 -5.51
N SER A 15 14.02 10.29 -5.25
CA SER A 15 13.37 9.19 -5.95
C SER A 15 11.90 9.04 -5.58
N ILE A 16 11.52 9.22 -4.32
CA ILE A 16 10.11 9.31 -3.89
C ILE A 16 9.38 10.41 -4.67
N GLU A 17 9.96 11.60 -4.78
CA GLU A 17 9.35 12.71 -5.53
C GLU A 17 9.21 12.41 -7.04
N LYS A 18 10.22 11.78 -7.63
CA LYS A 18 10.16 11.33 -9.04
C LYS A 18 9.09 10.25 -9.24
N ALA A 19 8.97 9.30 -8.32
CA ALA A 19 7.96 8.25 -8.33
C ALA A 19 6.55 8.84 -8.20
N ARG A 20 6.34 9.78 -7.27
CA ARG A 20 5.08 10.49 -7.07
C ARG A 20 4.57 11.13 -8.38
N ARG A 21 5.44 11.83 -9.11
CA ARG A 21 5.08 12.45 -10.41
C ARG A 21 4.67 11.41 -11.45
N LYS A 22 5.39 10.28 -11.55
CA LYS A 22 5.05 9.21 -12.49
C LYS A 22 3.72 8.52 -12.12
N LEU A 23 3.51 8.26 -10.83
CA LEU A 23 2.26 7.71 -10.32
C LEU A 23 1.08 8.63 -10.62
N LYS A 24 1.24 9.95 -10.43
CA LYS A 24 0.20 10.94 -10.73
C LYS A 24 -0.25 10.87 -12.20
N GLY A 25 0.73 10.81 -13.12
CA GLY A 25 0.45 10.66 -14.55
C GLY A 25 -0.26 9.34 -14.89
N LEU A 26 0.26 8.21 -14.38
CA LEU A 26 -0.34 6.89 -14.62
C LEU A 26 -1.78 6.80 -14.10
N ILE A 27 -1.99 7.19 -12.83
CA ILE A 27 -3.27 7.02 -12.14
C ILE A 27 -4.36 7.88 -12.80
N ALA A 28 -4.03 9.12 -13.17
CA ALA A 28 -4.96 10.00 -13.88
C ALA A 28 -5.29 9.47 -15.28
N GLN A 29 -4.27 9.02 -16.03
CA GLN A 29 -4.44 8.53 -17.40
C GLN A 29 -5.25 7.22 -17.45
N LYS A 30 -5.00 6.30 -16.52
CA LYS A 30 -5.64 4.98 -16.48
C LYS A 30 -6.95 4.96 -15.69
N GLN A 31 -7.33 6.07 -15.05
CA GLN A 31 -8.54 6.18 -14.24
C GLN A 31 -8.64 5.07 -13.16
N CYS A 32 -7.50 4.68 -12.59
CA CYS A 32 -7.41 3.50 -11.71
C CYS A 32 -7.23 3.86 -10.22
N ALA A 33 -7.48 5.12 -9.84
CA ALA A 33 -7.33 5.59 -8.45
C ALA A 33 -8.07 4.71 -7.41
N PRO A 34 -9.32 4.25 -7.62
CA PRO A 34 -10.00 3.39 -6.64
C PRO A 34 -9.27 2.07 -6.38
N LEU A 35 -8.67 1.49 -7.42
CA LEU A 35 -7.92 0.24 -7.31
C LEU A 35 -6.58 0.42 -6.60
N MET A 36 -5.91 1.56 -6.81
CA MET A 36 -4.70 1.92 -6.07
C MET A 36 -4.99 2.10 -4.58
N LEU A 37 -6.09 2.77 -4.26
CA LEU A 37 -6.52 2.97 -2.87
C LEU A 37 -6.90 1.63 -2.22
N ARG A 38 -7.60 0.75 -2.94
CA ARG A 38 -7.90 -0.61 -2.47
C ARG A 38 -6.62 -1.41 -2.22
N LEU A 39 -5.63 -1.38 -3.12
CA LEU A 39 -4.36 -2.09 -2.95
C LEU A 39 -3.67 -1.69 -1.63
N VAL A 40 -3.54 -0.40 -1.36
CA VAL A 40 -2.86 0.06 -0.13
C VAL A 40 -3.63 -0.23 1.14
N TRP A 41 -4.96 -0.20 1.05
CA TRP A 41 -5.85 -0.58 2.14
C TRP A 41 -5.67 -2.06 2.48
N HIS A 42 -5.74 -2.95 1.48
CA HIS A 42 -5.57 -4.38 1.66
C HIS A 42 -4.15 -4.76 2.12
N SER A 43 -3.14 -3.97 1.73
CA SER A 43 -1.78 -4.11 2.25
C SER A 43 -1.73 -3.77 3.74
N ALA A 44 -2.21 -2.59 4.14
CA ALA A 44 -2.10 -2.08 5.50
C ALA A 44 -3.03 -2.81 6.50
N GLY A 45 -4.26 -3.13 6.09
CA GLY A 45 -5.32 -3.71 6.91
C GLY A 45 -5.11 -5.16 7.34
N THR A 46 -3.91 -5.71 7.12
CA THR A 46 -3.53 -7.04 7.61
C THR A 46 -2.70 -6.99 8.91
N PHE A 47 -2.41 -5.79 9.39
CA PHE A 47 -1.61 -5.60 10.60
C PHE A 47 -2.38 -6.12 11.83
N ASP A 48 -1.73 -6.97 12.61
CA ASP A 48 -2.22 -7.38 13.93
C ASP A 48 -1.34 -6.73 15.00
N CYS A 49 -1.96 -5.96 15.91
CA CYS A 49 -1.25 -5.22 16.96
C CYS A 49 -0.64 -6.14 18.02
N THR A 50 -1.22 -7.32 18.25
CA THR A 50 -0.78 -8.27 19.26
C THR A 50 0.49 -8.98 18.82
N SER A 51 0.49 -9.60 17.64
CA SER A 51 1.66 -10.32 17.11
C SER A 51 2.64 -9.43 16.34
N LYS A 52 2.28 -8.18 16.01
CA LYS A 52 3.06 -7.25 15.17
C LYS A 52 3.40 -7.81 13.78
N THR A 53 2.51 -8.67 13.25
CA THR A 53 2.65 -9.29 11.92
C THR A 53 1.70 -8.63 10.91
N GLY A 54 1.97 -8.83 9.61
CA GLY A 54 1.23 -8.15 8.54
C GLY A 54 1.55 -6.66 8.44
N GLY A 55 0.67 -5.91 7.78
CA GLY A 55 0.80 -4.47 7.59
C GLY A 55 1.47 -4.06 6.27
N PRO A 56 1.72 -2.75 6.08
CA PRO A 56 2.11 -2.16 4.80
C PRO A 56 3.60 -2.36 4.48
N PHE A 57 4.06 -3.60 4.40
CA PHE A 57 5.48 -3.96 4.23
C PHE A 57 5.76 -4.68 2.91
N GLY A 58 5.14 -4.22 1.81
CA GLY A 58 5.47 -4.64 0.45
C GLY A 58 5.01 -6.04 0.04
N THR A 59 4.31 -6.77 0.91
CA THR A 59 3.98 -8.20 0.71
C THR A 59 2.91 -8.46 -0.35
N MET A 60 2.20 -7.42 -0.83
CA MET A 60 1.22 -7.54 -1.91
C MET A 60 1.83 -8.00 -3.24
N LYS A 61 3.16 -7.90 -3.42
CA LYS A 61 3.84 -8.44 -4.61
C LYS A 61 3.90 -9.97 -4.64
N HIS A 62 3.66 -10.64 -3.51
CA HIS A 62 3.75 -12.10 -3.43
C HIS A 62 2.46 -12.74 -3.92
N GLN A 63 2.59 -13.74 -4.80
CA GLN A 63 1.45 -14.48 -5.32
C GLN A 63 0.60 -15.13 -4.23
N ALA A 64 1.22 -15.62 -3.15
CA ALA A 64 0.51 -16.19 -2.01
C ALA A 64 -0.44 -15.17 -1.35
N LYS A 65 -0.07 -13.89 -1.28
CA LYS A 65 -0.95 -12.82 -0.79
C LYS A 65 -2.06 -12.50 -1.79
N LEU A 66 -1.70 -12.37 -3.07
CA LEU A 66 -2.67 -12.08 -4.13
C LEU A 66 -3.71 -13.20 -4.33
N ALA A 67 -3.38 -14.42 -3.91
CA ALA A 67 -4.29 -15.57 -3.94
C ALA A 67 -5.36 -15.55 -2.84
N HIS A 68 -5.26 -14.67 -1.84
CA HIS A 68 -6.30 -14.54 -0.83
C HIS A 68 -7.62 -14.06 -1.48
N GLY A 69 -8.75 -14.61 -1.05
CA GLY A 69 -10.06 -14.33 -1.64
C GLY A 69 -10.44 -12.85 -1.59
N ALA A 70 -10.12 -12.18 -0.48
CA ALA A 70 -10.37 -10.74 -0.32
C ALA A 70 -9.52 -9.86 -1.29
N ASP A 71 -8.38 -10.37 -1.77
CA ASP A 71 -7.43 -9.65 -2.63
C ASP A 71 -7.67 -9.88 -4.13
N ASN A 72 -8.75 -10.59 -4.49
CA ASN A 72 -9.08 -10.87 -5.88
C ASN A 72 -9.07 -9.60 -6.76
N GLY A 73 -8.38 -9.69 -7.90
CA GLY A 73 -8.17 -8.61 -8.87
C GLY A 73 -7.05 -7.62 -8.54
N LEU A 74 -6.39 -7.73 -7.38
CA LEU A 74 -5.27 -6.83 -7.04
C LEU A 74 -3.97 -7.16 -7.78
N ASP A 75 -3.86 -8.35 -8.39
CA ASP A 75 -2.76 -8.73 -9.29
C ASP A 75 -2.66 -7.77 -10.49
N ILE A 76 -3.82 -7.29 -10.98
CA ILE A 76 -3.91 -6.34 -12.09
C ILE A 76 -3.22 -5.03 -11.71
N VAL A 77 -3.44 -4.57 -10.46
CA VAL A 77 -2.89 -3.31 -9.95
C VAL A 77 -1.39 -3.43 -9.72
N VAL A 78 -0.93 -4.54 -9.14
CA VAL A 78 0.50 -4.84 -8.98
C VAL A 78 1.20 -4.83 -10.34
N ARG A 79 0.64 -5.53 -11.35
CA ARG A 79 1.19 -5.56 -12.71
C ARG A 79 1.19 -4.19 -13.40
N LEU A 80 0.18 -3.35 -13.13
CA LEU A 80 0.11 -2.00 -13.69
C LEU A 80 1.19 -1.07 -13.10
N LEU A 81 1.53 -1.29 -11.83
CA LEU A 81 2.51 -0.50 -11.07
C LEU A 81 3.96 -0.92 -11.36
N GLU A 82 4.19 -2.19 -11.67
CA GLU A 82 5.52 -2.79 -11.84
C GLU A 82 6.44 -1.99 -12.80
N PRO A 83 6.02 -1.57 -14.01
CA PRO A 83 6.91 -0.84 -14.93
C PRO A 83 7.36 0.54 -14.41
N ILE A 84 6.65 1.11 -13.44
CA ILE A 84 7.10 2.32 -12.74
C ILE A 84 8.01 1.93 -11.57
N LYS A 85 7.67 0.89 -10.81
CA LYS A 85 8.47 0.39 -9.68
C LYS A 85 9.89 -0.01 -10.12
N GLU A 86 10.04 -0.67 -11.27
CA GLU A 86 11.32 -1.07 -11.86
C GLU A 86 12.28 0.10 -12.10
N LYS A 87 11.74 1.32 -12.28
CA LYS A 87 12.55 2.54 -12.48
C LYS A 87 13.10 3.12 -11.17
N PHE A 88 12.65 2.60 -10.03
CA PHE A 88 13.06 3.02 -8.69
C PHE A 88 13.37 1.77 -7.84
N PRO A 89 14.42 1.01 -8.20
CA PRO A 89 14.82 -0.19 -7.46
C PRO A 89 15.15 0.08 -5.99
N GLU A 90 15.62 1.29 -5.67
CA GLU A 90 15.97 1.75 -4.34
C GLU A 90 14.77 1.97 -3.42
N ILE A 91 13.59 2.28 -3.97
CA ILE A 91 12.37 2.46 -3.17
C ILE A 91 11.81 1.07 -2.84
N SER A 92 11.49 0.82 -1.57
CA SER A 92 10.83 -0.43 -1.18
C SER A 92 9.45 -0.56 -1.84
N TYR A 93 8.96 -1.79 -2.05
CA TYR A 93 7.58 -1.97 -2.50
C TYR A 93 6.58 -1.43 -1.46
N ALA A 94 6.93 -1.54 -0.18
CA ALA A 94 6.18 -0.99 0.93
C ALA A 94 5.90 0.52 0.77
N ASP A 95 6.93 1.33 0.59
CA ASP A 95 6.77 2.77 0.39
C ASP A 95 6.12 3.08 -0.95
N PHE A 96 6.51 2.38 -2.01
CA PHE A 96 6.00 2.62 -3.36
C PHE A 96 4.49 2.42 -3.46
N TYR A 97 3.96 1.33 -2.89
CA TYR A 97 2.53 1.08 -2.85
C TYR A 97 1.81 2.15 -2.03
N GLN A 98 2.28 2.44 -0.80
CA GLN A 98 1.63 3.45 0.05
C GLN A 98 1.64 4.85 -0.60
N LEU A 99 2.71 5.20 -1.34
CA LEU A 99 2.77 6.41 -2.14
C LEU A 99 1.72 6.41 -3.26
N ALA A 100 1.51 5.29 -3.96
CA ALA A 100 0.47 5.17 -4.97
C ALA A 100 -0.94 5.40 -4.40
N GLY A 101 -1.21 4.93 -3.18
CA GLY A 101 -2.46 5.20 -2.47
C GLY A 101 -2.65 6.68 -2.11
N VAL A 102 -1.62 7.34 -1.56
CA VAL A 102 -1.64 8.78 -1.29
C VAL A 102 -1.90 9.59 -2.57
N VAL A 103 -1.19 9.25 -3.66
CA VAL A 103 -1.37 9.91 -4.95
C VAL A 103 -2.76 9.65 -5.53
N ALA A 104 -3.34 8.47 -5.31
CA ALA A 104 -4.70 8.18 -5.77
C ALA A 104 -5.71 9.13 -5.13
N VAL A 105 -5.62 9.38 -3.83
CA VAL A 105 -6.47 10.34 -3.11
C VAL A 105 -6.25 11.76 -3.66
N GLU A 106 -5.00 12.17 -3.85
CA GLU A 106 -4.63 13.49 -4.39
C GLU A 106 -5.20 13.72 -5.79
N VAL A 107 -5.05 12.75 -6.71
CA VAL A 107 -5.53 12.84 -8.10
C VAL A 107 -7.04 12.97 -8.18
N THR A 108 -7.76 12.36 -7.24
CA THR A 108 -9.23 12.47 -7.12
C THR A 108 -9.69 13.70 -6.33
N ARG A 109 -8.78 14.63 -6.01
CA ARG A 109 -9.07 15.86 -5.23
C ARG A 109 -9.55 15.59 -3.80
N GLY A 110 -9.10 14.48 -3.22
CA GLY A 110 -9.26 14.20 -1.79
C GLY A 110 -8.32 15.04 -0.93
N PRO A 111 -8.31 14.81 0.39
CA PRO A 111 -7.42 15.52 1.30
C PRO A 111 -5.95 15.18 1.03
N GLU A 112 -5.06 16.10 1.39
CA GLU A 112 -3.63 15.84 1.39
C GLU A 112 -3.28 14.90 2.55
N VAL A 113 -2.78 13.71 2.23
CA VAL A 113 -2.34 12.71 3.21
C VAL A 113 -0.82 12.79 3.34
N PRO A 114 -0.26 13.13 4.51
CA PRO A 114 1.18 13.18 4.70
C PRO A 114 1.85 11.83 4.45
N PHE A 115 2.84 11.80 3.56
CA PHE A 115 3.63 10.62 3.27
C PHE A 115 5.00 10.70 3.94
N HIS A 116 5.37 9.64 4.65
CA HIS A 116 6.70 9.48 5.24
C HIS A 116 7.32 8.19 4.68
N PRO A 117 8.50 8.26 4.02
CA PRO A 117 9.22 7.08 3.56
C PRO A 117 9.88 6.35 4.72
N SER A 118 10.52 5.22 4.43
CA SER A 118 11.33 4.33 5.28
C SER A 118 10.69 2.97 5.61
N ARG A 119 9.58 2.59 4.96
CA ARG A 119 9.05 1.23 5.19
C ARG A 119 9.96 0.21 4.51
N GLU A 120 10.29 -0.85 5.22
CA GLU A 120 11.04 -1.97 4.66
C GLU A 120 10.09 -3.04 4.09
N ASP A 121 10.58 -3.79 3.11
CA ASP A 121 9.86 -4.94 2.59
C ASP A 121 10.05 -6.15 3.53
N LYS A 122 8.95 -6.81 3.89
CA LYS A 122 8.99 -8.08 4.62
C LYS A 122 9.03 -9.26 3.66
N PRO A 123 9.67 -10.39 4.04
CA PRO A 123 9.93 -11.51 3.14
C PRO A 123 8.70 -12.34 2.78
N GLY A 124 7.67 -12.33 3.63
CA GLY A 124 6.50 -13.20 3.48
C GLY A 124 5.20 -12.52 3.89
N PRO A 125 4.08 -12.94 3.29
CA PRO A 125 2.79 -12.35 3.57
C PRO A 125 2.20 -12.80 4.91
N PRO A 126 1.28 -12.03 5.49
CA PRO A 126 0.51 -12.46 6.65
C PRO A 126 -0.47 -13.58 6.28
N GLN A 127 -0.99 -14.28 7.29
CA GLN A 127 -2.08 -15.24 7.12
C GLN A 127 -3.33 -14.57 6.52
N GLU A 128 -4.07 -15.31 5.71
CA GLU A 128 -5.40 -14.92 5.20
C GLU A 128 -6.43 -14.76 6.33
N GLY A 129 -7.50 -13.99 6.06
CA GLY A 129 -8.65 -13.86 6.97
C GLY A 129 -8.63 -12.64 7.88
N ARG A 130 -7.63 -11.75 7.76
CA ARG A 130 -7.51 -10.53 8.58
C ARG A 130 -8.29 -9.31 8.05
N LEU A 131 -8.71 -9.34 6.79
CA LEU A 131 -9.46 -8.25 6.18
C LEU A 131 -10.95 -8.35 6.54
N PRO A 132 -11.69 -7.23 6.58
CA PRO A 132 -13.09 -7.24 6.98
C PRO A 132 -13.98 -8.01 6.00
N ASP A 133 -15.00 -8.67 6.52
CA ASP A 133 -16.02 -9.37 5.75
C ASP A 133 -17.19 -8.41 5.51
N ALA A 134 -17.51 -8.19 4.23
CA ALA A 134 -18.54 -7.25 3.82
C ALA A 134 -19.97 -7.67 4.23
N THR A 135 -20.18 -8.94 4.62
CA THR A 135 -21.48 -9.46 5.06
C THR A 135 -21.72 -9.31 6.56
N LYS A 136 -20.72 -8.85 7.32
CA LYS A 136 -20.78 -8.71 8.78
C LYS A 136 -21.01 -7.25 9.21
N GLY A 137 -21.38 -7.07 10.48
CA GLY A 137 -21.76 -5.78 11.07
C GLY A 137 -20.69 -5.16 11.97
N CYS A 138 -21.15 -4.25 12.84
CA CYS A 138 -20.29 -3.41 13.68
C CYS A 138 -19.34 -4.19 14.59
N ASP A 139 -19.76 -5.33 15.16
CA ASP A 139 -18.91 -6.10 16.06
C ASP A 139 -17.68 -6.65 15.34
N HIS A 140 -17.88 -7.19 14.14
CA HIS A 140 -16.77 -7.62 13.27
C HIS A 140 -15.84 -6.47 12.88
N LEU A 141 -16.39 -5.27 12.61
CA LEU A 141 -15.56 -4.10 12.33
C LEU A 141 -14.69 -3.72 13.54
N ARG A 142 -15.22 -3.84 14.76
CA ARG A 142 -14.43 -3.60 15.97
C ARG A 142 -13.33 -4.64 16.11
N ASP A 143 -13.64 -5.92 15.89
CA ASP A 143 -12.64 -7.01 15.97
C ASP A 143 -11.48 -6.82 14.98
N VAL A 144 -11.72 -6.20 13.83
CA VAL A 144 -10.69 -5.97 12.79
C VAL A 144 -9.89 -4.68 13.02
N PHE A 145 -10.52 -3.61 13.52
CA PHE A 145 -9.93 -2.26 13.52
C PHE A 145 -9.55 -1.70 14.89
N ILE A 146 -10.02 -2.29 16.00
CA ILE A 146 -9.82 -1.79 17.36
C ILE A 146 -8.98 -2.80 18.16
#